data_AF-A0A352GN17-F1
#
_entry.id   AF-A0A352GN17-F1
#
_cell.length_a   1.000
_cell.length_b   1.000
_cell.length_c   1.000
_cell.angle_alpha   90.00
_cell.angle_beta   90.00
_cell.angle_gamma   90.00
#
_symmetry.space_group_name_H-M   'P 1'
#
loop_
_entity.id
_entity.type
_entity.pdbx_description
1 polymer ?
#
loop_
_entity_poly.entity_id
_entity_poly.type
_entity_poly.pdbx_seq_one_letter_code
_entity_poly.pdbx_strand_id
1 'polypeptide(L)'
;GYTDMATGLALMFGIRLPVNFLSPYKATSIIDFWRRWHMTLSRFLRDYLYIPLGGNRQGQGRRMANLMVTMVLGGLWHGAGWTFVLWGALHGIYLMINTLWRTILQRAEITLFEGPVGRGLGRLITFLAIVAAWVLFRAESLDGAANVLAGMAGAHGLHVPPVLAELKWDEAYRRIALLLAIVWLAPNTVEIFATGTADPSTSPAVSRSSPSRFSLIWRPNRRCAYALALIAVAALANMTEISEFLYFRF
;
A
#
# COMPACT_ATOMS: atom_id res chain seq x y z
N GLY A 1 0.39 9.17 -6.69
CA GLY A 1 -0.12 9.59 -8.01
C GLY A 1 -1.41 10.36 -7.86
N TYR A 2 -2.56 9.73 -8.06
CA TYR A 2 -3.88 10.39 -8.01
C TYR A 2 -4.12 11.24 -6.75
N THR A 3 -3.87 10.67 -5.57
CA THR A 3 -4.07 11.38 -4.30
C THR A 3 -3.14 12.57 -4.12
N ASP A 4 -1.95 12.53 -4.73
CA ASP A 4 -1.01 13.66 -4.69
C ASP A 4 -1.51 14.80 -5.59
N MET A 5 -2.09 14.48 -6.76
CA MET A 5 -2.75 15.48 -7.62
C MET A 5 -3.92 16.14 -6.90
N ALA A 6 -4.79 15.33 -6.26
CA ALA A 6 -5.90 15.85 -5.46
C ALA A 6 -5.42 16.74 -4.30
N THR A 7 -4.33 16.35 -3.62
CA THR A 7 -3.72 17.16 -2.56
C THR A 7 -3.16 18.47 -3.10
N GLY A 8 -2.47 18.44 -4.24
CA GLY A 8 -1.95 19.65 -4.90
C GLY A 8 -3.05 20.64 -5.28
N LEU A 9 -4.13 20.15 -5.89
CA LEU A 9 -5.30 20.96 -6.23
C LEU A 9 -5.96 21.55 -4.98
N ALA A 10 -6.20 20.74 -3.94
CA ALA A 10 -6.79 21.22 -2.70
C ALA A 10 -5.95 22.35 -2.06
N LEU A 11 -4.62 22.21 -2.07
CA LEU A 11 -3.72 23.25 -1.56
C LEU A 11 -3.81 24.57 -2.33
N MET A 12 -4.09 24.55 -3.65
CA MET A 12 -4.34 25.75 -4.44
C MET A 12 -5.60 26.51 -3.98
N PHE A 13 -6.58 25.79 -3.45
CA PHE A 13 -7.80 26.35 -2.85
C PHE A 13 -7.67 26.63 -1.34
N GLY A 14 -6.47 26.48 -0.77
CA GLY A 14 -6.26 26.62 0.68
C GLY A 14 -6.85 25.49 1.53
N ILE A 15 -7.28 24.39 0.90
CA ILE A 15 -7.86 23.21 1.56
C ILE A 15 -6.76 22.18 1.80
N ARG A 16 -6.69 21.63 3.02
CA ARG A 16 -5.77 20.54 3.35
C ARG A 16 -6.51 19.21 3.38
N LEU A 17 -6.24 18.35 2.41
CA LEU A 17 -6.78 16.99 2.39
C LEU A 17 -5.94 16.06 3.28
N PRO A 18 -6.58 15.07 3.93
CA PRO A 18 -5.85 14.07 4.70
C PRO A 18 -5.01 13.17 3.79
N VAL A 19 -3.77 12.89 4.20
CA VAL A 19 -2.89 11.95 3.47
C VAL A 19 -3.52 10.56 3.40
N ASN A 20 -3.42 9.94 2.23
CA ASN A 20 -3.97 8.61 1.97
C ASN A 20 -2.90 7.50 1.88
N PHE A 21 -1.68 7.80 1.41
CA PHE A 21 -0.61 6.81 1.25
C PHE A 21 0.71 7.29 1.87
N LEU A 22 1.41 6.40 2.60
CA LEU A 22 2.67 6.70 3.29
C LEU A 22 3.69 5.56 3.16
N SER A 23 4.22 5.38 1.94
CA SER A 23 5.13 4.27 1.57
C SER A 23 4.64 2.90 2.09
N PRO A 24 3.44 2.44 1.70
CA PRO A 24 2.83 1.23 2.27
C PRO A 24 3.67 -0.03 2.12
N TYR A 25 4.42 -0.18 1.02
CA TYR A 25 5.32 -1.32 0.81
C TYR A 25 6.61 -1.30 1.65
N LYS A 26 6.85 -0.23 2.41
CA LYS A 26 7.92 -0.19 3.44
C LYS A 26 7.43 -0.74 4.79
N ALA A 27 6.16 -1.10 4.92
CA ALA A 27 5.57 -1.60 6.16
C ALA A 27 6.25 -2.88 6.66
N THR A 28 6.46 -2.99 7.97
CA THR A 28 7.10 -4.17 8.59
C THR A 28 6.11 -5.20 9.12
N SER A 29 4.81 -4.89 9.10
CA SER A 29 3.73 -5.82 9.43
C SER A 29 2.43 -5.41 8.74
N ILE A 30 1.45 -6.31 8.64
CA ILE A 30 0.16 -6.01 8.01
C ILE A 30 -0.61 -4.86 8.71
N ILE A 31 -0.48 -4.75 10.04
CA ILE A 31 -1.04 -3.63 10.80
C ILE A 31 -0.37 -2.30 10.39
N ASP A 32 0.94 -2.30 10.18
CA ASP A 32 1.68 -1.13 9.69
C ASP A 32 1.29 -0.78 8.24
N PHE A 33 1.07 -1.80 7.40
CA PHE A 33 0.57 -1.61 6.03
C PHE A 33 -0.77 -0.86 6.01
N TRP A 34 -1.77 -1.29 6.79
CA TRP A 34 -3.07 -0.61 6.89
C TRP A 34 -3.02 0.77 7.54
N ARG A 35 -1.91 1.12 8.21
CA ARG A 35 -1.66 2.49 8.69
C ARG A 35 -1.02 3.39 7.63
N ARG A 36 -0.65 2.84 6.48
CA ARG A 36 0.07 3.51 5.39
C ARG A 36 -0.62 3.41 4.04
N TRP A 37 -1.51 2.45 3.85
CA TRP A 37 -2.27 2.22 2.63
C TRP A 37 -3.70 2.72 2.81
N HIS A 38 -4.19 3.51 1.85
CA HIS A 38 -5.56 4.04 1.81
C HIS A 38 -6.08 4.52 3.17
N MET A 39 -5.28 5.32 3.87
CA MET A 39 -5.49 5.69 5.26
C MET A 39 -6.84 6.35 5.54
N THR A 40 -7.42 7.09 4.58
CA THR A 40 -8.77 7.68 4.74
C THR A 40 -9.84 6.60 4.84
N LEU A 41 -9.80 5.60 3.95
CA LEU A 41 -10.68 4.44 3.99
C LEU A 41 -10.43 3.62 5.26
N SER A 42 -9.17 3.39 5.64
CA SER A 42 -8.87 2.65 6.87
C SER A 42 -9.43 3.33 8.12
N ARG A 43 -9.42 4.68 8.17
CA ARG A 43 -10.10 5.44 9.23
C ARG A 43 -11.61 5.25 9.16
N PHE A 44 -12.21 5.34 7.98
CA PHE A 44 -13.64 5.13 7.81
C PHE A 44 -14.07 3.73 8.29
N LEU A 45 -13.41 2.68 7.83
CA LEU A 45 -13.68 1.30 8.25
C LEU A 45 -13.52 1.13 9.77
N ARG A 46 -12.50 1.76 10.36
CA ARG A 46 -12.28 1.71 11.80
C ARG A 46 -13.41 2.42 12.58
N ASP A 47 -13.71 3.65 12.19
CA ASP A 47 -14.55 4.55 12.98
C ASP A 47 -16.04 4.24 12.80
N TYR A 48 -16.45 3.77 11.62
CA TYR A 48 -17.85 3.52 11.28
C TYR A 48 -18.25 2.04 11.19
N LEU A 49 -17.29 1.10 11.18
CA LEU A 49 -17.61 -0.34 11.26
C LEU A 49 -16.98 -0.99 12.49
N TYR A 50 -15.66 -0.97 12.58
CA TYR A 50 -14.94 -1.73 13.61
C TYR A 50 -15.27 -1.30 15.04
N ILE A 51 -15.25 0.01 15.33
CA ILE A 51 -15.56 0.55 16.66
C ILE A 51 -17.03 0.29 17.03
N PRO A 52 -18.02 0.58 16.17
CA PRO A 52 -19.43 0.23 16.42
C PRO A 52 -19.67 -1.27 16.68
N LEU A 53 -18.93 -2.18 16.03
CA LEU A 53 -19.00 -3.63 16.30
C LEU A 53 -18.44 -4.06 17.68
N GLY A 54 -17.92 -3.11 18.47
CA GLY A 54 -17.36 -3.32 19.80
C GLY A 54 -15.84 -3.19 19.88
N GLY A 55 -15.17 -2.98 18.74
CA GLY A 55 -13.72 -2.80 18.65
C GLY A 55 -12.93 -3.89 19.38
N ASN A 56 -12.09 -3.47 20.33
CA ASN A 56 -11.26 -4.35 21.18
C ASN A 56 -11.87 -4.66 22.55
N ARG A 57 -13.12 -4.24 22.85
CA ARG A 57 -13.63 -4.19 24.23
C ARG A 57 -14.12 -5.53 24.78
N GLN A 58 -14.52 -6.47 23.91
CA GLN A 58 -15.16 -7.73 24.32
C GLN A 58 -14.23 -8.96 24.18
N GLY A 59 -12.96 -8.79 24.50
CA GLY A 59 -11.96 -9.87 24.48
C GLY A 59 -11.45 -10.25 23.09
N GLN A 60 -10.53 -11.23 23.06
CA GLN A 60 -9.79 -11.59 21.85
C GLN A 60 -10.69 -12.22 20.77
N GLY A 61 -11.61 -13.11 21.12
CA GLY A 61 -12.50 -13.75 20.14
C GLY A 61 -13.36 -12.73 19.38
N ARG A 62 -14.02 -11.82 20.11
CA ARG A 62 -14.83 -10.76 19.48
C ARG A 62 -13.96 -9.79 18.66
N ARG A 63 -12.76 -9.48 19.13
CA ARG A 63 -11.80 -8.67 18.37
C ARG A 63 -11.47 -9.31 17.01
N MET A 64 -11.20 -10.62 16.96
CA MET A 64 -10.90 -11.32 15.71
C MET A 64 -12.10 -11.34 14.76
N ALA A 65 -13.30 -11.62 15.30
CA ALA A 65 -14.53 -11.56 14.52
C ALA A 65 -14.79 -10.15 13.94
N ASN A 66 -14.63 -9.10 14.75
CA ASN A 66 -14.79 -7.72 14.33
C ASN A 66 -13.80 -7.34 13.23
N LEU A 67 -12.54 -7.79 13.32
CA LEU A 67 -11.54 -7.59 12.27
C LEU A 67 -11.96 -8.29 10.98
N MET A 68 -12.37 -9.56 11.04
CA MET A 68 -12.81 -10.31 9.88
C MET A 68 -14.00 -9.65 9.18
N VAL A 69 -15.05 -9.32 9.94
CA VAL A 69 -16.24 -8.65 9.41
C VAL A 69 -15.88 -7.31 8.78
N THR A 70 -15.07 -6.49 9.45
CA THR A 70 -14.66 -5.19 8.93
C THR A 70 -13.90 -5.33 7.60
N MET A 71 -13.00 -6.31 7.49
CA MET A 71 -12.21 -6.50 6.27
C MET A 71 -13.03 -7.09 5.12
N VAL A 72 -13.93 -8.03 5.39
CA VAL A 72 -14.84 -8.58 4.37
C VAL A 72 -15.79 -7.51 3.85
N LEU A 73 -16.38 -6.70 4.74
CA LEU A 73 -17.21 -5.56 4.33
C LEU A 73 -16.41 -4.50 3.57
N GLY A 74 -15.16 -4.27 3.97
CA GLY A 74 -14.22 -3.43 3.22
C GLY A 74 -13.91 -3.97 1.82
N GLY A 75 -13.81 -5.29 1.66
CA GLY A 75 -13.71 -5.96 0.36
C GLY A 75 -14.96 -5.72 -0.48
N LEU A 76 -16.14 -5.99 0.08
CA LEU A 76 -17.42 -5.79 -0.59
C LEU A 76 -17.65 -4.33 -1.04
N TRP A 77 -17.10 -3.35 -0.33
CA TRP A 77 -17.13 -1.95 -0.74
C TRP A 77 -16.40 -1.70 -2.07
N HIS A 78 -15.40 -2.51 -2.42
CA HIS A 78 -14.70 -2.42 -3.70
C HIS A 78 -15.44 -3.09 -4.87
N GLY A 79 -16.32 -4.05 -4.61
CA GLY A 79 -17.13 -4.72 -5.62
C GLY A 79 -17.86 -5.96 -5.09
N ALA A 80 -18.88 -6.42 -5.83
CA ALA A 80 -19.74 -7.53 -5.43
C ALA A 80 -19.19 -8.94 -5.77
N GLY A 81 -18.04 -9.03 -6.44
CA GLY A 81 -17.43 -10.31 -6.84
C GLY A 81 -16.81 -11.08 -5.66
N TRP A 82 -16.77 -12.41 -5.77
CA TRP A 82 -16.15 -13.29 -4.77
C TRP A 82 -14.66 -13.00 -4.56
N THR A 83 -13.96 -12.52 -5.58
CA THR A 83 -12.56 -12.07 -5.50
C THR A 83 -12.35 -11.00 -4.44
N PHE A 84 -13.27 -10.03 -4.33
CA PHE A 84 -13.22 -8.98 -3.32
C PHE A 84 -13.57 -9.46 -1.91
N VAL A 85 -14.52 -10.39 -1.78
CA VAL A 85 -14.84 -11.05 -0.50
C VAL A 85 -13.63 -11.81 0.01
N LEU A 86 -13.00 -12.62 -0.83
CA LEU A 86 -11.80 -13.39 -0.48
C LEU A 86 -10.60 -12.49 -0.21
N TRP A 87 -10.44 -11.39 -0.95
CA TRP A 87 -9.44 -10.37 -0.66
C TRP A 87 -9.62 -9.78 0.75
N GLY A 88 -10.83 -9.37 1.09
CA GLY A 88 -11.17 -8.86 2.41
C GLY A 88 -10.93 -9.90 3.51
N ALA A 89 -11.39 -11.13 3.30
CA ALA A 89 -11.18 -12.24 4.23
C ALA A 89 -9.67 -12.51 4.44
N LEU A 90 -8.88 -12.54 3.37
CA LEU A 90 -7.43 -12.77 3.43
C LEU A 90 -6.72 -11.70 4.26
N HIS A 91 -7.06 -10.42 4.06
CA HIS A 91 -6.54 -9.35 4.91
C HIS A 91 -7.00 -9.46 6.38
N GLY A 92 -8.24 -9.91 6.61
CA GLY A 92 -8.74 -10.26 7.93
C GLY A 92 -7.89 -11.33 8.61
N ILE A 93 -7.60 -12.42 7.89
CA ILE A 93 -6.73 -13.51 8.36
C ILE A 93 -5.33 -12.97 8.69
N TYR A 94 -4.72 -12.18 7.80
CA TYR A 94 -3.41 -11.58 8.06
C TYR A 94 -3.40 -10.72 9.33
N LEU A 95 -4.42 -9.89 9.54
CA LEU A 95 -4.54 -9.05 10.74
C LEU A 95 -4.71 -9.90 12.02
N MET A 96 -5.49 -10.98 11.95
CA MET A 96 -5.67 -11.92 13.07
C MET A 96 -4.34 -12.60 13.42
N ILE A 97 -3.65 -13.17 12.43
CA ILE A 97 -2.34 -13.81 12.60
C ILE A 97 -1.34 -12.80 13.18
N ASN A 98 -1.24 -11.60 12.62
CA ASN A 98 -0.29 -10.60 13.11
C ASN A 98 -0.63 -10.12 14.53
N THR A 99 -1.91 -10.07 14.89
CA THR A 99 -2.35 -9.74 16.25
C THR A 99 -1.97 -10.84 17.24
N LEU A 100 -2.21 -12.10 16.90
CA LEU A 100 -1.86 -13.24 17.74
C LEU A 100 -0.34 -13.35 17.90
N TRP A 101 0.40 -13.24 16.79
CA TRP A 101 1.86 -13.23 16.77
C TRP A 101 2.45 -12.18 17.71
N ARG A 102 1.98 -10.92 17.61
CA ARG A 102 2.41 -9.84 18.51
C ARG A 102 2.08 -10.15 19.97
N THR A 103 0.92 -10.74 20.25
CA THR A 103 0.52 -11.12 21.62
C THR A 103 1.42 -12.22 22.18
N ILE A 104 1.80 -13.21 21.37
CA ILE A 104 2.71 -14.29 21.76
C ILE A 104 4.11 -13.74 22.03
N LEU A 105 4.67 -12.96 21.11
CA LEU A 105 6.01 -12.37 21.29
C LEU A 105 6.09 -11.48 22.52
N GLN A 106 5.05 -10.68 22.79
CA GLN A 106 4.98 -9.84 23.99
C GLN A 106 4.92 -10.67 25.27
N ARG A 107 4.13 -11.75 25.31
CA ARG A 107 4.04 -12.62 26.49
C ARG A 107 5.31 -13.43 26.74
N ALA A 108 6.02 -13.79 25.68
CA ALA A 108 7.28 -14.53 25.75
C ALA A 108 8.51 -13.61 25.86
N GLU A 109 8.32 -12.29 25.90
CA GLU A 109 9.39 -11.27 25.97
C GLU A 109 10.44 -11.42 24.85
N ILE A 110 10.03 -11.90 23.66
CA ILE A 110 10.92 -12.13 22.52
C ILE A 110 11.09 -10.82 21.73
N THR A 111 12.29 -10.26 21.76
CA THR A 111 12.66 -9.01 21.06
C THR A 111 13.42 -9.22 19.74
N LEU A 112 13.66 -10.48 19.34
CA LEU A 112 14.43 -10.86 18.14
C LEU A 112 13.95 -10.14 16.85
N PHE A 113 12.65 -9.86 16.76
CA PHE A 113 12.03 -9.23 15.59
C PHE A 113 12.08 -7.69 15.58
N GLU A 114 12.60 -7.07 16.63
CA GLU A 114 12.71 -5.60 16.74
C GLU A 114 13.98 -5.04 16.07
N GLY A 115 15.01 -5.89 15.94
CA GLY A 115 16.26 -5.55 15.28
C GLY A 115 16.11 -5.25 13.76
N PRO A 116 17.15 -4.68 13.11
CA PRO A 116 17.12 -4.37 11.69
C PRO A 116 16.81 -5.57 10.79
N VAL A 117 17.36 -6.75 11.14
CA VAL A 117 17.11 -8.02 10.43
C VAL A 117 15.65 -8.44 10.59
N GLY A 118 15.13 -8.46 11.81
CA GLY A 118 13.73 -8.79 12.10
C GLY A 118 12.75 -7.86 11.38
N ARG A 119 13.02 -6.56 11.36
CA ARG A 119 12.24 -5.57 10.58
C ARG A 119 12.34 -5.80 9.07
N GLY A 120 13.51 -6.20 8.57
CA GLY A 120 13.71 -6.57 7.17
C GLY A 120 12.88 -7.78 6.77
N LEU A 121 12.92 -8.85 7.56
CA LEU A 121 12.11 -10.05 7.37
C LEU A 121 10.62 -9.75 7.45
N GLY A 122 10.18 -9.00 8.46
CA GLY A 122 8.79 -8.58 8.60
C GLY A 122 8.29 -7.78 7.39
N ARG A 123 9.14 -6.90 6.84
CA ARG A 123 8.82 -6.17 5.61
C ARG A 123 8.71 -7.10 4.41
N LEU A 124 9.64 -8.03 4.22
CA LEU A 124 9.60 -9.00 3.12
C LEU A 124 8.34 -9.87 3.19
N ILE A 125 8.04 -10.45 4.35
CA ILE A 125 6.85 -11.27 4.57
C ILE A 125 5.57 -10.47 4.31
N THR A 126 5.51 -9.23 4.83
CA THR A 126 4.35 -8.34 4.61
C THR A 126 4.20 -8.01 3.13
N PHE A 127 5.29 -7.68 2.44
CA PHE A 127 5.27 -7.37 1.01
C PHE A 127 4.75 -8.56 0.19
N LEU A 128 5.27 -9.76 0.41
CA LEU A 128 4.82 -10.97 -0.30
C LEU A 128 3.35 -11.28 -0.03
N ALA A 129 2.89 -11.18 1.22
CA ALA A 129 1.49 -11.37 1.59
C ALA A 129 0.57 -10.36 0.89
N ILE A 130 1.01 -9.10 0.79
CA ILE A 130 0.27 -8.05 0.09
C ILE A 130 0.25 -8.29 -1.42
N VAL A 131 1.36 -8.73 -2.02
CA VAL A 131 1.39 -9.08 -3.46
C VAL A 131 0.43 -10.23 -3.76
N ALA A 132 0.40 -11.27 -2.91
CA ALA A 132 -0.57 -12.35 -3.04
C ALA A 132 -2.02 -11.86 -2.92
N ALA A 133 -2.30 -10.95 -1.97
CA ALA A 133 -3.62 -10.34 -1.87
C ALA A 133 -3.97 -9.52 -3.14
N TRP A 134 -3.04 -8.79 -3.74
CA TRP A 134 -3.32 -8.04 -4.96
C TRP A 134 -3.74 -8.90 -6.15
N VAL A 135 -3.32 -10.17 -6.20
CA VAL A 135 -3.81 -11.11 -7.21
C VAL A 135 -5.33 -11.28 -7.11
N LEU A 136 -5.85 -11.52 -5.90
CA LEU A 136 -7.30 -11.62 -5.67
C LEU A 136 -8.01 -10.30 -6.02
N PHE A 137 -7.43 -9.15 -5.67
CA PHE A 137 -8.04 -7.86 -5.95
C PHE A 137 -8.13 -7.55 -7.46
N ARG A 138 -7.16 -8.01 -8.24
CA ARG A 138 -7.04 -7.68 -9.68
C ARG A 138 -7.68 -8.72 -10.59
N ALA A 139 -7.75 -9.98 -10.18
CA ALA A 139 -8.25 -11.06 -11.03
C ALA A 139 -9.73 -10.87 -11.38
N GLU A 140 -10.07 -11.18 -12.64
CA GLU A 140 -11.45 -11.13 -13.15
C GLU A 140 -12.26 -12.38 -12.77
N SER A 141 -11.59 -13.46 -12.37
CA SER A 141 -12.20 -14.72 -11.94
C SER A 141 -11.38 -15.42 -10.86
N LEU A 142 -12.03 -16.32 -10.11
CA LEU A 142 -11.36 -17.13 -9.09
C LEU A 142 -10.34 -18.10 -9.70
N ASP A 143 -10.66 -18.70 -10.85
CA ASP A 143 -9.74 -19.59 -11.57
C ASP A 143 -8.50 -18.82 -12.05
N GLY A 144 -8.70 -17.60 -12.57
CA GLY A 144 -7.60 -16.73 -12.97
C GLY A 144 -6.69 -16.38 -11.78
N ALA A 145 -7.28 -16.04 -10.63
CA ALA A 145 -6.52 -15.79 -9.41
C ALA A 145 -5.73 -17.02 -8.95
N ALA A 146 -6.37 -18.19 -8.96
CA ALA A 146 -5.75 -19.46 -8.55
C ALA A 146 -4.56 -19.81 -9.46
N ASN A 147 -4.70 -19.68 -10.78
CA ASN A 147 -3.63 -19.93 -11.74
C ASN A 147 -2.43 -19.00 -11.52
N VAL A 148 -2.67 -17.70 -11.27
CA VAL A 148 -1.59 -16.75 -10.99
C VAL A 148 -0.89 -17.08 -9.67
N LEU A 149 -1.63 -17.38 -8.60
CA LEU A 149 -1.07 -17.76 -7.31
C LEU A 149 -0.27 -19.07 -7.39
N ALA A 150 -0.77 -20.06 -8.12
CA ALA A 150 -0.09 -21.32 -8.37
C ALA A 150 1.22 -21.10 -9.14
N GLY A 151 1.21 -20.23 -10.17
CA GLY A 151 2.41 -19.81 -10.89
C GLY A 151 3.43 -19.11 -9.99
N MET A 152 2.99 -18.19 -9.13
CA MET A 152 3.87 -17.52 -8.16
C MET A 152 4.50 -18.48 -7.14
N ALA A 153 3.80 -19.56 -6.79
CA ALA A 153 4.29 -20.62 -5.91
C ALA A 153 5.19 -21.65 -6.64
N GLY A 154 5.34 -21.53 -7.96
CA GLY A 154 6.14 -22.45 -8.78
C GLY A 154 5.45 -23.78 -9.10
N ALA A 155 4.12 -23.89 -8.91
CA ALA A 155 3.37 -25.13 -9.15
C ALA A 155 3.38 -25.57 -10.63
N HIS A 156 3.63 -24.64 -11.55
CA HIS A 156 3.79 -24.92 -12.98
C HIS A 156 5.27 -25.09 -13.38
N GLY A 157 6.19 -25.18 -12.42
CA GLY A 157 7.63 -25.27 -12.66
C GLY A 157 8.30 -23.92 -12.96
N LEU A 158 9.63 -23.95 -13.05
CA LEU A 158 10.46 -22.79 -13.39
C LEU A 158 10.82 -22.85 -14.89
N HIS A 159 9.82 -22.65 -15.74
CA HIS A 159 10.05 -22.54 -17.17
C HIS A 159 9.34 -21.30 -17.71
N VAL A 160 9.95 -20.65 -18.69
CA VAL A 160 9.31 -19.55 -19.42
C VAL A 160 8.35 -20.19 -20.42
N PRO A 161 7.03 -19.95 -20.31
CA PRO A 161 6.09 -20.42 -21.31
C PRO A 161 6.53 -19.95 -22.71
N PRO A 162 6.39 -20.76 -23.77
CA PRO A 162 6.84 -20.38 -25.12
C PRO A 162 6.27 -19.04 -25.60
N VAL A 163 5.02 -18.73 -25.23
CA VAL A 163 4.35 -17.44 -25.53
C VAL A 163 5.05 -16.23 -24.89
N LEU A 164 5.79 -16.46 -23.80
CA LEU A 164 6.57 -15.44 -23.11
C LEU A 164 8.07 -15.54 -23.44
N ALA A 165 8.52 -16.51 -24.23
CA ALA A 165 9.94 -16.70 -24.54
C ALA A 165 10.52 -15.53 -25.36
N GLU A 166 9.68 -14.84 -26.13
CA GLU A 166 10.05 -13.64 -26.88
C GLU A 166 10.10 -12.36 -26.03
N LEU A 167 9.64 -12.42 -24.77
CA LEU A 167 9.79 -11.28 -23.86
C LEU A 167 11.26 -11.09 -23.52
N LYS A 168 11.70 -9.83 -23.56
CA LYS A 168 13.01 -9.41 -23.03
C LYS A 168 13.00 -9.48 -21.51
N TRP A 169 13.10 -10.69 -20.97
CA TRP A 169 13.04 -10.96 -19.54
C TRP A 169 14.14 -10.24 -18.76
N ASP A 170 15.32 -10.12 -19.36
CA ASP A 170 16.43 -9.33 -18.81
C ASP A 170 16.00 -7.88 -18.55
N GLU A 171 15.32 -7.26 -19.52
CA GLU A 171 14.81 -5.90 -19.41
C GLU A 171 13.67 -5.82 -18.40
N ALA A 172 12.76 -6.79 -18.39
CA ALA A 172 11.67 -6.85 -17.41
C ALA A 172 12.23 -6.94 -15.97
N TYR A 173 13.18 -7.84 -15.71
CA TYR A 173 13.80 -7.98 -14.40
C TYR A 173 14.59 -6.75 -13.98
N ARG A 174 15.35 -6.12 -14.89
CA ARG A 174 16.03 -4.85 -14.62
C ARG A 174 15.04 -3.75 -14.21
N ARG A 175 13.94 -3.61 -14.94
CA ARG A 175 12.89 -2.62 -14.62
C ARG A 175 12.23 -2.92 -13.28
N ILE A 176 11.88 -4.17 -13.01
CA ILE A 176 11.30 -4.57 -11.71
C ILE A 176 12.27 -4.25 -10.57
N ALA A 177 13.55 -4.60 -10.72
CA ALA A 177 14.58 -4.31 -9.72
C ALA A 177 14.73 -2.80 -9.47
N LEU A 178 14.75 -2.00 -10.54
CA LEU A 178 14.81 -0.54 -10.43
C LEU A 178 13.57 0.04 -9.71
N LEU A 179 12.37 -0.42 -10.08
CA LEU A 179 11.12 0.03 -9.46
C LEU A 179 11.06 -0.37 -7.97
N LEU A 180 11.49 -1.58 -7.62
CA LEU A 180 11.57 -2.02 -6.22
C LEU A 180 12.60 -1.19 -5.44
N ALA A 181 13.74 -0.86 -6.04
CA ALA A 181 14.72 0.04 -5.42
C ALA A 181 14.09 1.42 -5.15
N ILE A 182 13.33 1.99 -6.09
CA ILE A 182 12.60 3.24 -5.87
C ILE A 182 11.59 3.09 -4.72
N VAL A 183 10.76 2.05 -4.74
CA VAL A 183 9.72 1.81 -3.72
C VAL A 183 10.30 1.72 -2.31
N TRP A 184 11.47 1.07 -2.14
CA TRP A 184 12.06 0.86 -0.83
C TRP A 184 13.04 1.93 -0.39
N LEU A 185 13.72 2.61 -1.31
CA LEU A 185 14.78 3.56 -0.98
C LEU A 185 14.34 5.03 -1.11
N ALA A 186 13.52 5.37 -2.11
CA ALA A 186 13.16 6.76 -2.38
C ALA A 186 12.23 7.32 -1.29
N PRO A 187 12.31 8.63 -0.99
CA PRO A 187 11.33 9.30 -0.16
C PRO A 187 9.95 9.33 -0.85
N ASN A 188 8.87 9.31 -0.06
CA ASN A 188 7.52 9.59 -0.56
C ASN A 188 7.25 11.10 -0.66
N THR A 189 6.13 11.47 -1.29
CA THR A 189 5.72 12.86 -1.48
C THR A 189 5.68 13.67 -0.17
N VAL A 190 5.19 13.08 0.93
CA VAL A 190 5.10 13.77 2.23
C VAL A 190 6.50 14.05 2.80
N GLU A 191 7.42 13.09 2.66
CA GLU A 191 8.83 13.26 3.04
C GLU A 191 9.53 14.32 2.17
N ILE A 192 9.24 14.34 0.86
CA ILE A 192 9.85 15.30 -0.08
C ILE A 192 9.42 16.73 0.23
N PHE A 193 8.12 16.96 0.40
CA PHE A 193 7.60 18.31 0.62
C PHE A 193 7.71 18.76 2.08
N ALA A 194 8.25 17.92 2.97
CA ALA A 194 8.36 18.17 4.42
C ALA A 194 7.04 18.65 5.06
N THR A 195 5.90 18.38 4.42
CA THR A 195 4.59 18.91 4.78
C THR A 195 4.01 18.26 6.04
N GLY A 196 4.70 17.28 6.63
CA GLY A 196 4.23 16.48 7.76
C GLY A 196 4.96 16.67 9.09
N THR A 197 6.01 17.50 9.19
CA THR A 197 6.81 17.60 10.44
C THR A 197 6.41 18.75 11.38
N ALA A 198 5.62 19.72 10.92
CA ALA A 198 5.27 20.91 11.72
C ALA A 198 3.77 21.10 11.99
N ASP A 199 2.88 20.26 11.45
CA ASP A 199 1.43 20.46 11.55
C ASP A 199 0.79 19.54 12.63
N PRO A 200 0.14 20.08 13.67
CA PRO A 200 -0.55 19.28 14.69
C PRO A 200 -1.73 18.44 14.15
N SER A 201 -2.24 18.73 12.95
CA SER A 201 -3.29 17.94 12.28
C SER A 201 -2.76 16.70 11.53
N THR A 202 -1.43 16.53 11.45
CA THR A 202 -0.83 15.39 10.75
C THR A 202 -1.15 14.09 11.50
N SER A 203 -1.65 13.08 10.77
CA SER A 203 -1.95 11.76 11.33
C SER A 203 -0.75 11.21 12.14
N PRO A 204 -0.95 10.59 13.31
CA PRO A 204 0.12 9.98 14.11
C PRO A 204 0.99 8.97 13.34
N ALA A 205 0.49 8.46 12.20
CA ALA A 205 1.26 7.61 11.31
C ALA A 205 2.40 8.35 10.58
N VAL A 206 2.20 9.63 10.26
CA VAL A 206 3.18 10.48 9.56
C VAL A 206 4.29 10.92 10.51
N SER A 207 3.99 11.21 11.78
CA SER A 207 5.02 11.54 12.77
C SER A 207 5.91 10.34 13.15
N ARG A 208 5.42 9.11 12.94
CA ARG A 208 6.12 7.85 13.26
C ARG A 208 6.83 7.20 12.07
N SER A 209 6.74 7.74 10.86
CA SER A 209 7.44 7.14 9.72
C SER A 209 8.95 7.31 9.86
N SER A 210 9.71 6.22 9.81
CA SER A 210 11.16 6.31 9.62
C SER A 210 11.44 6.96 8.27
N PRO A 211 12.15 8.11 8.24
CA PRO A 211 12.47 8.77 6.99
C PRO A 211 13.31 7.85 6.09
N SER A 212 13.19 8.01 4.78
CA SER A 212 14.14 7.40 3.84
C SER A 212 15.58 7.80 4.20
N ARG A 213 16.54 6.90 3.96
CA ARG A 213 17.97 7.20 4.14
C ARG A 213 18.45 8.34 3.24
N PHE A 214 17.74 8.57 2.14
CA PHE A 214 17.99 9.66 1.20
C PHE A 214 17.06 10.83 1.53
N SER A 215 17.63 11.99 1.83
CA SER A 215 16.88 13.22 2.08
C SER A 215 16.81 14.02 0.78
N LEU A 216 15.72 13.85 0.04
CA LEU A 216 15.35 14.76 -1.05
C LEU A 216 14.29 15.70 -0.47
N ILE A 217 14.67 16.92 -0.10
CA ILE A 217 13.73 17.92 0.41
C ILE A 217 13.47 18.94 -0.69
N TRP A 218 12.20 19.14 -1.02
CA TRP A 218 11.76 20.17 -1.94
C TRP A 218 12.10 21.56 -1.41
N ARG A 219 12.76 22.37 -2.23
CA ARG A 219 13.06 23.77 -1.93
C ARG A 219 12.62 24.65 -3.10
N PRO A 220 11.57 25.48 -2.94
CA PRO A 220 11.11 26.34 -4.02
C PRO A 220 12.20 27.35 -4.37
N ASN A 221 12.65 27.33 -5.62
CA ASN A 221 13.62 28.28 -6.15
C ASN A 221 13.39 28.48 -7.65
N ARG A 222 14.01 29.51 -8.24
CA ARG A 222 13.83 29.86 -9.65
C ARG A 222 14.18 28.71 -10.61
N ARG A 223 15.24 27.94 -10.31
CA ARG A 223 15.64 26.78 -11.15
C ARG A 223 14.56 25.70 -11.16
N CYS A 224 14.00 25.39 -9.99
CA CYS A 224 12.87 24.46 -9.88
C CYS A 224 11.63 24.96 -10.63
N ALA A 225 11.35 26.27 -10.58
CA ALA A 225 10.24 26.86 -11.32
C ALA A 225 10.43 26.72 -12.84
N TYR A 226 11.61 27.05 -13.37
CA TYR A 226 11.90 26.87 -14.80
C TYR A 226 11.86 25.40 -15.21
N ALA A 227 12.42 24.49 -14.41
CA ALA A 227 12.39 23.06 -14.69
C ALA A 227 10.94 22.52 -14.73
N LEU A 228 10.10 22.89 -13.74
CA LEU A 228 8.69 22.51 -13.73
C LEU A 228 7.91 23.11 -14.91
N ALA A 229 8.18 24.36 -15.28
CA ALA A 229 7.55 25.00 -16.43
C ALA A 229 7.91 24.29 -17.74
N LEU A 230 9.19 23.93 -17.93
CA LEU A 230 9.64 23.15 -19.09
C LEU A 230 8.99 21.76 -19.13
N ILE A 231 8.91 21.06 -18.00
CA ILE A 231 8.22 19.77 -17.89
C ILE A 231 6.74 19.93 -18.23
N ALA A 232 6.07 20.98 -17.74
CA ALA A 232 4.66 21.23 -18.04
C ALA A 232 4.43 21.52 -19.52
N VAL A 233 5.27 22.35 -20.16
CA VAL A 233 5.20 22.62 -21.61
C VAL A 233 5.43 21.34 -22.40
N ALA A 234 6.45 20.56 -22.04
CA ALA A 234 6.73 19.28 -22.70
C ALA A 234 5.56 18.30 -22.52
N ALA A 235 4.98 18.20 -21.32
CA ALA A 235 3.83 17.35 -21.07
C ALA A 235 2.63 17.76 -21.93
N LEU A 236 2.29 19.05 -21.98
CA LEU A 236 1.19 19.58 -22.81
C LEU A 236 1.43 19.34 -24.30
N ALA A 237 2.67 19.53 -24.78
CA ALA A 237 3.02 19.29 -26.18
C ALA A 237 2.92 17.81 -26.58
N ASN A 238 3.05 16.89 -25.61
CA ASN A 238 2.96 15.45 -25.80
C ASN A 238 1.61 14.86 -25.34
N MET A 239 0.61 15.70 -25.00
CA MET A 239 -0.76 15.23 -24.74
C MET A 239 -1.47 14.93 -26.08
N THR A 240 -1.03 13.89 -26.77
CA THR A 240 -1.62 13.45 -28.04
C THR A 240 -2.70 12.38 -27.85
N GLU A 241 -2.76 11.74 -26.68
CA GLU A 241 -3.74 10.70 -26.36
C GLU A 241 -4.56 11.06 -25.13
N ILE A 242 -5.88 10.86 -25.23
CA ILE A 242 -6.78 10.92 -24.08
C ILE A 242 -6.56 9.65 -23.27
N SER A 243 -5.83 9.75 -22.16
CA SER A 243 -5.81 8.68 -21.17
C SER A 243 -7.18 8.65 -20.48
N GLU A 244 -7.98 7.61 -20.77
CA GLU A 244 -9.23 7.39 -20.05
C GLU A 244 -8.95 7.32 -18.54
N PHE A 245 -9.72 8.10 -17.78
CA PHE A 245 -9.58 8.13 -16.33
C PHE A 245 -9.88 6.73 -15.77
N LEU A 246 -8.98 6.21 -14.93
CA LEU A 246 -8.94 4.82 -14.41
C LEU A 246 -10.26 4.26 -13.86
N TYR A 247 -11.28 5.10 -13.62
CA TYR A 247 -12.57 4.69 -13.08
C TYR A 247 -13.60 4.20 -14.12
N PHE A 248 -13.29 4.19 -15.41
CA PHE A 248 -14.25 3.79 -16.45
C PHE A 248 -14.41 2.26 -16.65
N ARG A 249 -13.69 1.43 -15.89
CA ARG A 249 -13.76 -0.04 -15.95
C ARG A 249 -14.04 -0.68 -14.58
N PHE A 250 -15.10 -0.25 -13.91
CA PHE A 250 -15.75 -1.05 -12.86
C PHE A 250 -17.05 -1.64 -13.40
#